data_AF-A0A9X9YET1-F1
#
_entry.id   AF-A0A9X9YET1-F1
#
_cell.length_a   1.000
_cell.length_b   1.000
_cell.length_c   1.000
_cell.angle_alpha   90.00
_cell.angle_beta   90.00
_cell.angle_gamma   90.00
#
_symmetry.space_group_name_H-M   'P 1'
#
loop_
_entity.id
_entity.type
_entity.pdbx_description
1 polymer ?
#
loop_
_entity_poly.entity_id
_entity_poly.type
_entity_poly.pdbx_seq_one_letter_code
_entity_poly.pdbx_strand_id
1 'polypeptide(L)'
;MALHLANKRASDAENIVAFDIDPERVKGLVAPGLVATTDPKKMAGAEVLFLCLPDGDVVENALFGANNVAATLADGAVVVDLSTIAHAKALEQQHLVDASR
;
A
#
# COMPACT_ATOMS: atom_id res chain seq x y z
N MET A 1 2.50 10.79 3.30
CA MET A 1 3.54 9.85 3.79
C MET A 1 4.59 9.55 2.72
N ALA A 2 4.19 9.08 1.53
CA ALA A 2 5.11 8.66 0.47
C ALA A 2 6.22 9.68 0.13
N LEU A 3 5.90 10.97 0.00
CA LEU A 3 6.89 12.02 -0.29
C LEU A 3 7.99 12.12 0.79
N HIS A 4 7.62 12.02 2.07
CA HIS A 4 8.58 12.06 3.17
C HIS A 4 9.45 10.80 3.23
N LEU A 5 8.87 9.63 2.88
CA LEU A 5 9.63 8.39 2.78
C LEU A 5 10.67 8.48 1.66
N ALA A 6 10.25 8.96 0.48
CA ALA A 6 11.13 9.15 -0.67
C ALA A 6 12.24 10.16 -0.41
N ASN A 7 11.93 11.29 0.24
CA ASN A 7 12.94 12.31 0.55
C ASN A 7 13.92 11.90 1.67
N LYS A 8 13.54 11.00 2.58
CA LYS A 8 14.38 10.58 3.71
C LYS A 8 15.30 9.40 3.34
N ARG A 9 14.89 8.58 2.38
CA ARG A 9 15.68 7.44 1.87
C ARG A 9 16.60 7.91 0.75
N ALA A 10 17.62 8.69 1.12
CA ALA A 10 18.62 9.26 0.21
C ALA A 10 19.63 8.23 -0.37
N SER A 11 19.26 6.95 -0.45
CA SER A 11 20.05 5.94 -1.16
C SER A 11 19.30 5.50 -2.41
N ASP A 12 19.96 5.43 -3.55
CA ASP A 12 19.42 5.09 -4.88
C ASP A 12 18.83 3.66 -5.01
N ALA A 13 18.66 2.92 -3.91
CA ALA A 13 18.36 1.50 -3.89
C ALA A 13 16.88 1.15 -3.65
N GLU A 14 16.06 2.07 -3.12
CA GLU A 14 14.66 1.78 -2.78
C GLU A 14 13.70 2.42 -3.80
N ASN A 15 12.92 1.59 -4.50
CA ASN A 15 11.83 2.06 -5.36
C ASN A 15 10.56 2.25 -4.53
N ILE A 16 10.04 3.49 -4.48
CA ILE A 16 8.82 3.80 -3.73
C ILE A 16 7.69 4.03 -4.72
N VAL A 17 6.57 3.34 -4.49
CA VAL A 17 5.35 3.53 -5.28
C VAL A 17 4.32 4.24 -4.40
N ALA A 18 3.85 5.40 -4.85
CA ALA A 18 2.71 6.09 -4.27
C ALA A 18 1.47 5.82 -5.13
N PHE A 19 0.51 5.11 -4.55
CA PHE A 19 -0.75 4.79 -5.21
C PHE A 19 -1.92 5.49 -4.52
N ASP A 20 -2.83 6.03 -5.31
CA ASP A 20 -4.17 6.43 -4.88
C ASP A 20 -5.14 6.22 -6.05
N ILE A 21 -6.41 5.93 -5.75
CA ILE A 21 -7.46 5.85 -6.78
C ILE A 21 -7.81 7.23 -7.34
N ASP A 22 -7.61 8.28 -6.53
CA ASP A 22 -7.85 9.67 -6.89
C ASP A 22 -6.59 10.27 -7.54
N PRO A 23 -6.63 10.61 -8.84
CA PRO A 23 -5.46 11.16 -9.54
C PRO A 23 -4.98 12.48 -8.92
N GLU A 24 -5.85 13.26 -8.27
CA GLU A 24 -5.44 14.52 -7.63
C GLU A 24 -4.60 14.28 -6.37
N ARG A 25 -4.70 13.12 -5.72
CA ARG A 25 -3.90 12.78 -4.53
C ARG A 25 -2.48 12.37 -4.84
N VAL A 26 -2.25 11.83 -6.03
CA VAL A 26 -0.90 11.49 -6.52
C VAL A 26 -0.27 12.61 -7.35
N LYS A 27 -1.06 13.60 -7.75
CA LYS A 27 -0.60 14.77 -8.50
C LYS A 27 0.43 15.57 -7.70
N GLY A 28 1.55 15.86 -8.33
CA GLY A 28 2.63 16.66 -7.72
C GLY A 28 3.52 15.89 -6.74
N LEU A 29 3.30 14.59 -6.55
CA LEU A 29 4.23 13.74 -5.80
C LEU A 29 5.48 13.46 -6.67
N VAL A 30 6.53 14.25 -6.44
CA VAL A 30 7.80 14.12 -7.17
C VAL A 30 8.95 14.05 -6.18
N ALA A 31 9.72 12.96 -6.25
CA ALA A 31 10.97 12.76 -5.53
C ALA A 31 11.82 11.71 -6.28
N PRO A 32 13.15 11.72 -6.13
CA PRO A 32 13.99 10.63 -6.64
C PRO A 32 13.49 9.27 -6.15
N GLY A 33 13.42 8.28 -7.04
CA GLY A 33 12.95 6.92 -6.72
C GLY A 33 11.44 6.78 -6.45
N LEU A 34 10.65 7.85 -6.56
CA LEU A 34 9.21 7.83 -6.36
C LEU A 34 8.45 7.67 -7.68
N VAL A 35 7.60 6.64 -7.74
CA VAL A 35 6.62 6.43 -8.81
C VAL A 35 5.22 6.74 -8.26
N ALA A 36 4.66 7.88 -8.64
CA ALA A 36 3.28 8.24 -8.33
C ALA A 36 2.33 7.70 -9.41
N THR A 37 1.27 6.97 -9.04
CA THR A 37 0.43 6.25 -9.99
C THR A 37 -1.00 6.00 -9.50
N THR A 38 -1.93 5.81 -10.42
CA THR A 38 -3.28 5.30 -10.17
C THR A 38 -3.47 3.87 -10.67
N ASP A 39 -2.39 3.23 -11.15
CA ASP A 39 -2.42 1.84 -11.62
C ASP A 39 -1.96 0.90 -10.50
N PRO A 40 -2.86 0.07 -9.94
CA PRO A 40 -2.52 -0.83 -8.84
C PRO A 40 -1.47 -1.87 -9.21
N LYS A 41 -1.31 -2.19 -10.50
CA LYS A 41 -0.29 -3.15 -10.98
C LYS A 41 1.13 -2.69 -10.71
N LYS A 42 1.35 -1.38 -10.50
CA LYS A 42 2.66 -0.83 -10.15
C LYS A 42 3.10 -1.18 -8.73
N MET A 43 2.20 -1.67 -7.87
CA MET A 43 2.53 -2.13 -6.51
C MET A 43 2.98 -3.61 -6.47
N ALA A 44 2.91 -4.33 -7.59
CA ALA A 44 3.29 -5.74 -7.65
C ALA A 44 4.77 -5.94 -7.28
N GLY A 45 5.06 -6.97 -6.49
CA GLY A 45 6.39 -7.28 -5.98
C GLY A 45 6.85 -6.40 -4.82
N ALA A 46 5.98 -5.54 -4.26
CA ALA A 46 6.34 -4.76 -3.09
C ALA A 46 6.62 -5.64 -1.87
N GLU A 47 7.75 -5.41 -1.21
CA GLU A 47 8.16 -6.09 0.03
C GLU A 47 7.48 -5.50 1.27
N VAL A 48 7.10 -4.22 1.21
CA VAL A 48 6.35 -3.55 2.28
C VAL A 48 5.24 -2.72 1.66
N LEU A 49 4.01 -2.97 2.09
CA LEU A 49 2.82 -2.20 1.71
C LEU A 49 2.35 -1.39 2.91
N PHE A 50 2.27 -0.07 2.76
CA PHE A 50 1.65 0.80 3.75
C PHE A 50 0.25 1.22 3.28
N LEU A 51 -0.74 1.09 4.15
CA LEU A 51 -2.11 1.53 3.90
C LEU A 51 -2.46 2.71 4.82
N CYS A 52 -3.21 3.66 4.27
CA CYS A 52 -3.73 4.81 5.00
C CYS A 52 -5.06 5.19 4.34
N LEU A 53 -6.07 4.37 4.57
CA LEU A 53 -7.36 4.40 3.91
C LEU A 53 -8.46 4.88 4.89
N PRO A 54 -9.64 5.29 4.38
CA PRO A 54 -10.69 5.90 5.21
C PRO A 54 -11.27 4.97 6.28
N ASP A 55 -11.42 3.68 5.98
CA ASP A 55 -12.03 2.68 6.87
C ASP A 55 -11.61 1.24 6.49
N GLY A 56 -12.06 0.27 7.30
CA GLY A 56 -11.67 -1.13 7.17
C GLY A 56 -12.28 -1.87 5.97
N ASP A 57 -13.43 -1.43 5.46
CA ASP A 57 -14.02 -2.02 4.26
C ASP A 57 -13.23 -1.61 3.02
N VAL A 58 -12.75 -0.36 2.99
CA VAL A 58 -11.83 0.12 1.95
C VAL A 58 -10.50 -0.62 2.01
N VAL A 59 -9.96 -0.88 3.20
CA VAL A 59 -8.74 -1.68 3.39
C VAL A 59 -8.93 -3.11 2.87
N GLU A 60 -10.02 -3.78 3.25
CA GLU A 60 -10.29 -5.15 2.80
C GLU A 60 -10.46 -5.21 1.28
N ASN A 61 -11.22 -4.29 0.67
CA ASN A 61 -11.39 -4.24 -0.77
C ASN A 61 -10.08 -3.90 -1.51
N ALA A 62 -9.19 -3.08 -0.93
CA ALA A 62 -7.88 -2.82 -1.51
C ALA A 62 -7.00 -4.07 -1.51
N LEU A 63 -7.00 -4.84 -0.42
CA LEU A 63 -6.18 -6.03 -0.26
C LEU A 63 -6.72 -7.23 -1.05
N PHE A 64 -8.02 -7.50 -0.95
CA PHE A 64 -8.66 -8.76 -1.37
C PHE A 64 -9.79 -8.58 -2.39
N GLY A 65 -10.12 -7.35 -2.77
CA GLY A 65 -11.15 -7.06 -3.77
C GLY A 65 -10.68 -7.33 -5.20
N ALA A 66 -11.29 -6.64 -6.16
CA ALA A 66 -11.10 -6.92 -7.59
C ALA A 66 -9.63 -6.83 -8.08
N ASN A 67 -8.84 -5.94 -7.49
CA ASN A 67 -7.42 -5.79 -7.83
C ASN A 67 -6.50 -6.75 -7.04
N ASN A 68 -7.02 -7.34 -5.96
CA ASN A 68 -6.35 -8.30 -5.08
C ASN A 68 -4.86 -7.99 -4.84
N VAL A 69 -4.56 -6.79 -4.33
CA VAL A 69 -3.18 -6.30 -4.20
C VAL A 69 -2.35 -7.24 -3.36
N ALA A 70 -2.94 -7.86 -2.32
CA ALA A 70 -2.25 -8.81 -1.45
C ALA A 70 -1.60 -9.96 -2.22
N ALA A 71 -2.28 -10.50 -3.23
CA ALA A 71 -1.76 -11.60 -4.07
C ALA A 71 -0.65 -11.18 -5.04
N THR A 72 -0.42 -9.88 -5.20
CA THR A 72 0.63 -9.34 -6.09
C THR A 72 1.89 -8.93 -5.35
N LEU A 73 1.87 -8.91 -4.01
CA LEU A 73 3.03 -8.54 -3.19
C LEU A 73 4.12 -9.61 -3.28
N ALA A 74 5.34 -9.25 -2.85
CA ALA A 74 6.42 -10.23 -2.75
C ALA A 74 6.12 -11.29 -1.68
N ASP A 75 6.70 -12.49 -1.85
CA ASP A 75 6.64 -13.51 -0.81
C ASP A 75 7.24 -12.99 0.50
N GLY A 76 6.50 -13.15 1.61
CA GLY A 76 6.90 -12.65 2.91
C GLY A 76 6.75 -11.13 3.09
N ALA A 77 6.09 -10.43 2.16
CA ALA A 77 5.87 -8.99 2.26
C ALA A 77 5.20 -8.58 3.58
N VAL A 78 5.46 -7.37 4.06
CA VAL A 78 4.86 -6.83 5.28
C VAL A 78 3.76 -5.84 4.93
N VAL A 79 2.55 -6.06 5.44
CA VAL A 79 1.46 -5.08 5.33
C VAL A 79 1.37 -4.29 6.63
N VAL A 80 1.44 -2.96 6.51
CA VAL A 80 1.33 -2.02 7.63
C VAL A 80 0.10 -1.16 7.42
N ASP A 81 -0.97 -1.44 8.15
CA ASP A 81 -2.17 -0.63 8.12
C ASP A 81 -2.10 0.51 9.14
N LEU A 82 -2.15 1.75 8.64
CA LEU A 82 -2.18 2.98 9.43
C LEU A 82 -3.56 3.65 9.38
N SER A 83 -4.56 2.96 8.81
CA SER A 83 -5.94 3.42 8.75
C SER A 83 -6.56 3.42 10.15
N THR A 84 -7.50 4.33 10.39
CA THR A 84 -8.25 4.33 11.66
C THR A 84 -9.44 3.39 11.52
N ILE A 85 -9.29 2.15 12.00
CA ILE A 85 -10.30 1.10 11.87
C ILE A 85 -10.70 0.51 13.23
N ALA A 86 -11.85 -0.17 13.26
CA ALA A 86 -12.27 -0.90 14.46
C ALA A 86 -11.31 -2.06 14.75
N HIS A 87 -10.97 -2.25 16.03
CA HIS A 87 -10.05 -3.31 16.46
C HIS A 87 -10.45 -4.72 15.95
N ALA A 88 -11.75 -5.05 16.02
CA ALA A 88 -12.24 -6.33 15.51
C ALA A 88 -11.99 -6.50 14.00
N LYS A 89 -12.04 -5.41 13.23
CA LYS A 89 -11.79 -5.41 11.79
C LYS A 89 -10.31 -5.63 11.48
N ALA A 90 -9.42 -5.02 12.25
CA ALA A 90 -7.98 -5.26 12.14
C ALA A 90 -7.62 -6.75 12.34
N LEU A 91 -8.25 -7.42 13.32
CA LEU A 91 -8.04 -8.85 13.57
C LEU A 91 -8.57 -9.73 12.43
N GLU A 92 -9.74 -9.42 11.89
CA GLU A 92 -10.30 -10.11 10.71
C GLU A 92 -9.35 -10.02 9.51
N GLN A 93 -8.86 -8.81 9.23
CA GLN A 93 -7.92 -8.58 8.13
C GLN A 93 -6.59 -9.31 8.33
N GLN A 94 -6.06 -9.35 9.55
CA GLN A 94 -4.86 -10.13 9.86
C GLN A 94 -5.05 -11.60 9.51
N HIS A 95 -6.15 -12.22 9.95
CA HIS A 95 -6.44 -13.62 9.63
C HIS A 95 -6.56 -13.87 8.12
N LEU A 96 -7.15 -12.93 7.37
CA LEU A 96 -7.24 -13.02 5.91
C LEU A 96 -5.87 -12.94 5.25
N VAL A 97 -4.98 -12.05 5.71
CA VAL A 97 -3.60 -11.96 5.22
C VAL A 97 -2.84 -13.25 5.51
N ASP A 98 -2.98 -13.80 6.71
CA ASP A 98 -2.30 -15.04 7.11
C ASP A 98 -2.81 -16.25 6.31
N ALA A 99 -4.11 -16.30 5.99
CA ALA A 99 -4.71 -17.37 5.20
C ALA A 99 -4.42 -17.29 3.68
N SER A 100 -3.98 -16.12 3.20
CA SER A 100 -3.70 -15.88 1.77
C SER A 100 -2.24 -16.13 1.37
N ARG A 101 -1.41 -16.62 2.29
CA ARG A 101 0.01 -16.98 2.11
C ARG A 101 0.19 -18.48 2.05
#